data_AF-A0A5J4QTC2-F1
#
_entry.id   AF-A0A5J4QTC2-F1
#
_cell.length_a   1.000
_cell.length_b   1.000
_cell.length_c   1.000
_cell.angle_alpha   90.00
_cell.angle_beta   90.00
_cell.angle_gamma   90.00
#
_symmetry.space_group_name_H-M   'P 1'
#
loop_
_entity.id
_entity.type
_entity.pdbx_description
1 polymer ?
#
loop_
_entity_poly.entity_id
_entity_poly.type
_entity_poly.pdbx_seq_one_letter_code
_entity_poly.pdbx_strand_id
1 'polypeptide(L)'
;MGIIKLSDNETSLLRESFPKLNYDVERNIINGILNFNLKYGETGETIIDEYYIEIDLNHVTPDGIPIIRETEGRILNVAKQRSISSFNLHSSPDGSMCIIIPPKVKERYPHGFDLKELMKHIQEHLYWISYYEKYDKEPWKAYGHGDKGYIELYLEDKEKYSDVFKNHFKCNSRPELRRKLKELKKRI
;
A
#
# COMPACT_ATOMS: atom_id res chain seq x y z
N MET A 1 20.68 1.16 -1.18
CA MET A 1 19.30 1.57 -0.90
C MET A 1 19.15 3.01 -1.34
N GLY A 2 18.04 3.35 -2.01
CA GLY A 2 17.80 4.72 -2.48
C GLY A 2 17.43 5.64 -1.30
N ILE A 3 17.72 6.92 -1.45
CA ILE A 3 17.30 7.99 -0.53
C ILE A 3 16.45 8.96 -1.35
N ILE A 4 15.31 9.36 -0.81
CA ILE A 4 14.47 10.42 -1.36
C ILE A 4 14.73 11.70 -0.57
N LYS A 5 14.82 12.83 -1.26
CA LYS A 5 14.91 14.15 -0.67
C LYS A 5 13.82 15.02 -1.29
N LEU A 6 12.97 15.60 -0.46
CA LEU A 6 11.95 16.52 -0.96
C LEU A 6 12.62 17.80 -1.45
N SER A 7 12.14 18.29 -2.59
CA SER A 7 12.41 19.64 -3.08
C SER A 7 11.68 20.70 -2.25
N ASP A 8 12.04 21.97 -2.43
CA ASP A 8 11.34 23.09 -1.80
C ASP A 8 9.87 23.16 -2.23
N ASN A 9 9.58 22.83 -3.49
CA ASN A 9 8.22 22.76 -4.02
C ASN A 9 7.40 21.67 -3.32
N GLU A 10 7.97 20.47 -3.16
CA GLU A 10 7.31 19.36 -2.46
C GLU A 10 7.11 19.66 -0.97
N THR A 11 8.11 20.29 -0.34
CA THR A 11 8.01 20.70 1.07
C THR A 11 6.94 21.77 1.26
N SER A 12 6.76 22.67 0.30
CA SER A 12 5.71 23.69 0.34
C SER A 12 4.33 23.07 0.08
N LEU A 13 4.22 22.18 -0.91
CA LEU A 13 3.02 21.39 -1.16
C LEU A 13 2.58 20.60 0.08
N LEU A 14 3.53 19.95 0.77
CA LEU A 14 3.26 19.19 1.99
C LEU A 14 2.65 20.09 3.07
N ARG A 15 3.27 21.24 3.34
CA ARG A 15 2.81 22.20 4.36
C ARG A 15 1.43 22.78 4.03
N GLU A 16 1.16 23.06 2.76
CA GLU A 16 -0.10 23.64 2.31
C GLU A 16 -1.24 22.61 2.30
N SER A 17 -0.98 21.40 1.80
CA SER A 17 -2.01 20.38 1.60
C SER A 17 -2.24 19.50 2.83
N PHE A 18 -1.21 19.34 3.66
CA PHE A 18 -1.20 18.47 4.83
C PHE A 18 -0.57 19.19 6.04
N PRO A 19 -1.21 20.25 6.55
CA PRO A 19 -0.61 21.15 7.55
C PRO A 19 -0.32 20.50 8.91
N LYS A 20 -0.88 19.31 9.18
CA LYS A 20 -0.60 18.52 10.38
C LYS A 20 0.56 17.52 10.20
N LEU A 21 1.17 17.47 9.01
CA LEU A 21 2.41 16.75 8.75
C LEU A 21 3.60 17.71 8.79
N ASN A 22 4.69 17.24 9.37
CA ASN A 22 5.97 17.93 9.44
C ASN A 22 7.03 17.14 8.69
N TYR A 23 7.84 17.83 7.89
CA TYR A 23 9.03 17.26 7.27
C TYR A 23 10.25 17.63 8.11
N ASP A 24 10.81 16.65 8.82
CA ASP A 24 12.08 16.75 9.53
C ASP A 24 13.23 16.58 8.53
N VAL A 25 13.87 17.70 8.17
CA VAL A 25 14.95 17.74 7.17
C VAL A 25 16.19 16.99 7.64
N GLU A 26 16.51 17.06 8.93
CA GLU A 26 17.69 16.42 9.51
C GLU A 26 17.54 14.91 9.51
N ARG A 27 16.38 14.41 9.94
CA ARG A 27 16.08 12.98 9.97
C ARG A 27 15.63 12.45 8.62
N ASN A 28 15.26 13.33 7.69
CA ASN A 28 14.67 12.99 6.39
C ASN A 28 13.39 12.15 6.51
N ILE A 29 12.49 12.59 7.40
CA ILE A 29 11.25 11.89 7.74
C ILE A 29 10.08 12.86 7.65
N ILE A 30 8.96 12.41 7.09
CA ILE A 30 7.68 13.10 7.21
C ILE A 30 6.90 12.42 8.34
N ASN A 31 6.41 13.16 9.33
CA ASN A 31 5.61 12.59 10.41
C ASN A 31 4.49 13.53 10.86
N GLY A 32 3.49 12.98 11.53
CA GLY A 32 2.39 13.75 12.10
C GLY A 32 1.04 13.15 11.73
N ILE A 33 -0.01 13.97 11.77
CA ILE A 33 -1.37 13.52 11.53
C ILE A 33 -1.71 13.68 10.05
N LEU A 34 -2.07 12.59 9.39
CA LEU A 34 -2.71 12.61 8.08
C LEU A 34 -4.21 12.49 8.27
N ASN A 35 -4.92 13.60 8.07
CA ASN A 35 -6.38 13.62 8.02
C ASN A 35 -6.89 13.47 6.58
N PHE A 36 -8.08 12.92 6.44
CA PHE A 36 -8.73 12.80 5.14
C PHE A 36 -10.26 12.83 5.27
N ASN A 37 -10.90 13.24 4.18
CA ASN A 37 -12.34 13.18 3.98
C ASN A 37 -12.55 12.64 2.56
N LEU A 38 -12.84 11.36 2.46
CA LEU A 38 -12.84 10.64 1.19
C LEU A 38 -14.12 9.85 1.00
N LYS A 39 -14.48 9.67 -0.26
CA LYS A 39 -15.55 8.80 -0.72
C LYS A 39 -15.12 8.20 -2.05
N TYR A 40 -15.22 6.88 -2.18
CA TYR A 40 -14.90 6.16 -3.41
C TYR A 40 -16.19 5.62 -4.05
N GLY A 41 -16.43 6.03 -5.30
CA GLY A 41 -17.64 5.67 -6.05
C GLY A 41 -18.87 6.51 -5.69
N GLU A 42 -19.86 6.53 -6.58
CA GLU A 42 -21.08 7.33 -6.41
C GLU A 42 -21.93 6.87 -5.21
N THR A 43 -21.99 5.56 -4.99
CA THR A 43 -22.71 4.91 -3.88
C THR A 43 -21.82 4.62 -2.68
N GLY A 44 -20.55 5.04 -2.70
CA GLY A 44 -19.63 4.83 -1.59
C GLY A 44 -19.98 5.62 -0.34
N GLU A 45 -19.49 5.14 0.80
CA GLU A 45 -19.61 5.84 2.07
C GLU A 45 -18.56 6.95 2.17
N THR A 46 -18.90 8.03 2.87
CA THR A 46 -17.90 9.05 3.22
C THR A 46 -17.24 8.66 4.52
N ILE A 47 -15.91 8.62 4.52
CA ILE A 47 -15.09 8.44 5.72
C ILE A 47 -14.32 9.73 5.96
N ILE A 48 -14.50 10.28 7.17
CA ILE A 48 -13.71 11.38 7.71
C ILE A 48 -12.90 10.79 8.84
N ASP A 49 -11.58 10.81 8.72
CA ASP A 49 -10.71 10.15 9.70
C ASP A 49 -9.30 10.75 9.71
N GLU A 50 -8.51 10.34 10.69
CA GLU A 50 -7.10 10.71 10.82
C GLU A 50 -6.24 9.60 11.42
N TYR A 51 -4.97 9.57 11.01
CA TYR A 51 -3.96 8.65 11.52
C TYR A 51 -2.65 9.38 11.77
N TYR A 52 -1.92 8.97 12.80
CA TYR A 52 -0.53 9.34 12.95
C TYR A 52 0.32 8.44 12.06
N ILE A 53 1.08 9.06 11.17
CA ILE A 53 1.94 8.36 10.22
C ILE A 53 3.38 8.85 10.30
N GLU A 54 4.26 7.97 9.85
CA GLU A 54 5.66 8.26 9.56
C GLU A 54 5.99 7.79 8.14
N ILE A 55 6.68 8.62 7.36
CA ILE A 55 7.23 8.28 6.05
C ILE A 55 8.74 8.47 6.14
N ASP A 56 9.47 7.36 6.08
CA ASP A 56 10.93 7.33 6.14
C ASP A 56 11.52 7.41 4.73
N LEU A 57 12.06 8.59 4.40
CA LEU A 57 12.61 8.84 3.07
C LEU A 57 14.07 8.35 2.92
N ASN A 58 14.69 7.84 3.99
CA ASN A 58 16.02 7.20 3.91
C ASN A 58 15.95 5.74 3.51
N HIS A 59 14.81 5.09 3.79
CA HIS A 59 14.61 3.68 3.53
C HIS A 59 13.55 3.51 2.45
N VAL A 60 14.03 3.13 1.26
CA VAL A 60 13.20 2.93 0.08
C VAL A 60 13.21 1.46 -0.29
N THR A 61 12.02 0.92 -0.59
CA THR A 61 11.84 -0.44 -1.14
C THR A 61 12.61 -0.59 -2.45
N PRO A 62 12.90 -1.83 -2.90
CA PRO A 62 13.54 -2.06 -4.21
C PRO A 62 12.81 -1.39 -5.38
N ASP A 63 11.50 -1.16 -5.24
CA ASP A 63 10.64 -0.55 -6.26
C ASP A 63 10.55 0.99 -6.18
N GLY A 64 11.25 1.63 -5.23
CA GLY A 64 11.31 3.09 -5.17
C GLY A 64 10.29 3.77 -4.25
N ILE A 65 9.56 3.01 -3.42
CA ILE A 65 8.58 3.54 -2.46
C ILE A 65 9.20 3.63 -1.06
N PRO A 66 9.10 4.76 -0.34
CA PRO A 66 9.60 4.89 1.02
C PRO A 66 8.85 3.97 2.00
N ILE A 67 9.45 3.66 3.14
CA ILE A 67 8.74 2.94 4.21
C ILE A 67 7.75 3.88 4.89
N ILE A 68 6.52 3.40 5.07
CA ILE A 68 5.41 4.17 5.63
C ILE A 68 4.88 3.38 6.82
N ARG A 69 4.67 4.03 7.96
CA ARG A 69 4.17 3.41 9.19
C ARG A 69 2.98 4.16 9.74
N GLU A 70 2.06 3.42 10.35
CA GLU A 70 1.10 3.98 11.31
C GLU A 70 1.70 3.83 12.71
N THR A 71 1.76 4.91 13.48
CA THR A 71 2.65 4.99 14.65
C THR A 71 1.95 4.82 16.01
N GLU A 72 0.61 4.85 16.05
CA GLU A 72 -0.16 4.75 17.31
C GLU A 72 -0.79 3.35 17.50
N GLY A 73 -0.55 2.43 16.57
CA GLY A 73 -1.00 1.04 16.64
C GLY A 73 -2.50 0.85 16.42
N ARG A 74 -3.20 1.85 15.88
CA ARG A 74 -4.63 1.76 15.55
C ARG A 74 -4.91 0.59 14.62
N ILE A 75 -4.12 0.41 13.57
CA ILE A 75 -4.37 -0.67 12.59
C ILE A 75 -4.17 -2.05 13.25
N LEU A 76 -3.14 -2.18 14.10
CA LEU A 76 -2.90 -3.39 14.87
C LEU A 76 -4.03 -3.68 15.86
N ASN A 77 -4.58 -2.64 16.49
CA ASN A 77 -5.73 -2.76 17.37
C ASN A 77 -6.99 -3.22 16.62
N VAL A 78 -7.25 -2.72 15.41
CA VAL A 78 -8.36 -3.21 14.57
C VAL A 78 -8.18 -4.69 14.27
N ALA A 79 -6.99 -5.13 13.83
CA ALA A 79 -6.72 -6.55 13.58
C ALA A 79 -6.97 -7.42 14.82
N LYS A 80 -6.50 -6.96 15.99
CA LYS A 80 -6.71 -7.66 17.27
C LYS A 80 -8.19 -7.76 17.63
N GLN A 81 -8.95 -6.67 17.53
CA GLN A 81 -10.39 -6.64 17.82
C GLN A 81 -11.18 -7.57 16.90
N ARG A 82 -10.76 -7.68 15.64
CA ARG A 82 -11.37 -8.53 14.62
C ARG A 82 -10.86 -9.97 14.64
N SER A 83 -9.90 -10.29 15.51
CA SER A 83 -9.25 -11.61 15.57
C SER A 83 -8.67 -12.07 14.23
N ILE A 84 -8.10 -11.13 13.47
CA ILE A 84 -7.42 -11.39 12.20
C ILE A 84 -5.94 -11.05 12.31
N SER A 85 -5.15 -11.57 11.37
CA SER A 85 -3.75 -11.15 11.20
C SER A 85 -3.69 -9.69 10.74
N SER A 86 -2.79 -8.88 11.30
CA SER A 86 -2.54 -7.51 10.84
C SER A 86 -2.10 -7.46 9.37
N PHE A 87 -1.48 -8.55 8.89
CA PHE A 87 -1.15 -8.68 7.47
C PHE A 87 -2.39 -8.52 6.61
N ASN A 88 -3.56 -9.07 6.98
CA ASN A 88 -4.81 -8.92 6.21
C ASN A 88 -5.27 -7.45 6.09
N LEU A 89 -4.78 -6.57 6.98
CA LEU A 89 -4.98 -5.12 6.92
C LEU A 89 -3.81 -4.41 6.23
N HIS A 90 -2.96 -5.15 5.52
CA HIS A 90 -1.74 -4.68 4.88
C HIS A 90 -0.79 -3.94 5.84
N SER A 91 -0.79 -4.33 7.11
CA SER A 91 0.09 -3.77 8.13
C SER A 91 0.95 -4.86 8.78
N SER A 92 2.25 -4.65 8.77
CA SER A 92 3.23 -5.50 9.45
C SER A 92 3.19 -5.25 10.97
N PRO A 93 3.72 -6.17 11.80
CA PRO A 93 3.76 -5.99 13.25
C PRO A 93 4.54 -4.76 13.74
N ASP A 94 5.45 -4.21 12.92
CA ASP A 94 6.18 -2.97 13.21
C ASP A 94 5.43 -1.70 12.78
N GLY A 95 4.17 -1.83 12.37
CA GLY A 95 3.33 -0.74 11.87
C GLY A 95 3.58 -0.38 10.39
N SER A 96 4.56 -0.99 9.72
CA SER A 96 4.83 -0.71 8.31
C SER A 96 3.68 -1.15 7.41
N MET A 97 3.29 -0.29 6.47
CA MET A 97 2.13 -0.50 5.60
C MET A 97 2.56 -0.95 4.19
N CYS A 98 1.96 -2.02 3.71
CA CYS A 98 2.12 -2.51 2.34
C CYS A 98 0.99 -1.98 1.46
N ILE A 99 1.13 -0.73 1.01
CA ILE A 99 0.08 -0.03 0.26
C ILE A 99 -0.05 -0.49 -1.20
N ILE A 100 0.94 -1.21 -1.75
CA ILE A 100 0.95 -1.66 -3.14
C ILE A 100 1.76 -2.93 -3.36
N ILE A 101 1.30 -3.77 -4.29
CA ILE A 101 2.04 -4.95 -4.74
C ILE A 101 3.18 -4.53 -5.68
N PRO A 102 4.41 -5.05 -5.50
CA PRO A 102 5.60 -4.60 -6.25
C PRO A 102 5.42 -4.43 -7.77
N PRO A 103 4.78 -5.38 -8.50
CA PRO A 103 4.63 -5.25 -9.95
C PRO A 103 3.79 -4.05 -10.41
N LYS A 104 2.89 -3.54 -9.56
CA LYS A 104 2.05 -2.37 -9.87
C LYS A 104 2.71 -1.03 -9.55
N VAL A 105 3.87 -1.03 -8.87
CA VAL A 105 4.56 0.22 -8.48
C VAL A 105 4.88 1.06 -9.71
N LYS A 106 5.45 0.48 -10.77
CA LYS A 106 5.78 1.22 -12.00
C LYS A 106 4.56 1.71 -12.77
N GLU A 107 3.39 1.10 -12.56
CA GLU A 107 2.15 1.54 -13.19
C GLU A 107 1.59 2.78 -12.50
N ARG A 108 1.67 2.79 -11.16
CA ARG A 108 1.22 3.94 -10.36
C ARG A 108 2.23 5.08 -10.33
N TYR A 109 3.52 4.75 -10.39
CA TYR A 109 4.65 5.68 -10.32
C TYR A 109 5.52 5.55 -11.58
N PRO A 110 4.99 5.88 -12.77
CA PRO A 110 5.70 5.67 -14.04
C PRO A 110 6.97 6.51 -14.18
N HIS A 111 7.06 7.60 -13.41
CA HIS A 111 8.21 8.52 -13.39
C HIS A 111 9.01 8.45 -12.09
N GLY A 112 8.80 7.40 -11.28
CA GLY A 112 9.40 7.26 -9.95
C GLY A 112 8.58 7.95 -8.86
N PHE A 113 9.24 8.21 -7.73
CA PHE A 113 8.61 8.84 -6.56
C PHE A 113 7.91 10.16 -6.93
N ASP A 114 6.67 10.30 -6.49
CA ASP A 114 5.88 11.53 -6.56
C ASP A 114 5.16 11.69 -5.22
N LEU A 115 5.43 12.79 -4.51
CA LEU A 115 4.89 13.03 -3.18
C LEU A 115 3.36 13.10 -3.19
N LYS A 116 2.76 13.76 -4.19
CA LYS A 116 1.31 13.95 -4.26
C LYS A 116 0.58 12.62 -4.47
N GLU A 117 1.10 11.81 -5.38
CA GLU A 117 0.57 10.48 -5.66
C GLU A 117 0.80 9.54 -4.48
N LEU A 118 1.94 9.63 -3.77
CA LEU A 118 2.17 8.91 -2.53
C LEU A 118 1.14 9.28 -1.45
N MET A 119 0.91 10.57 -1.20
CA MET A 119 -0.05 11.01 -0.18
C MET A 119 -1.47 10.52 -0.48
N LYS A 120 -1.90 10.61 -1.75
CA LYS A 120 -3.18 10.07 -2.21
C LYS A 120 -3.28 8.57 -1.97
N HIS A 121 -2.21 7.83 -2.24
CA HIS A 121 -2.18 6.38 -2.08
C HIS A 121 -2.19 5.92 -0.62
N ILE A 122 -1.49 6.63 0.27
CA ILE A 122 -1.58 6.41 1.72
C ILE A 122 -3.01 6.66 2.18
N GLN A 123 -3.62 7.77 1.75
CA GLN A 123 -5.01 8.11 2.04
C GLN A 123 -6.01 7.04 1.54
N GLU A 124 -5.82 6.49 0.33
CA GLU A 124 -6.60 5.37 -0.19
C GLU A 124 -6.52 4.14 0.71
N HIS A 125 -5.32 3.80 1.17
CA HIS A 125 -5.11 2.67 2.06
C HIS A 125 -5.75 2.91 3.44
N LEU A 126 -5.55 4.07 4.05
CA LEU A 126 -6.14 4.40 5.34
C LEU A 126 -7.67 4.50 5.28
N TYR A 127 -8.24 4.99 4.18
CA TYR A 127 -9.68 4.92 3.92
C TYR A 127 -10.17 3.47 3.95
N TRP A 128 -9.44 2.56 3.27
CA TRP A 128 -9.81 1.15 3.23
C TRP A 128 -9.88 0.55 4.63
N ILE A 129 -8.90 0.87 5.48
CA ILE A 129 -8.82 0.42 6.88
C ILE A 129 -9.96 0.99 7.70
N SER A 130 -10.19 2.30 7.65
CA SER A 130 -11.28 2.95 8.39
C SER A 130 -12.66 2.45 7.96
N TYR A 131 -12.84 2.16 6.67
CA TYR A 131 -14.07 1.56 6.16
C TYR A 131 -14.25 0.15 6.72
N TYR A 132 -13.19 -0.67 6.69
CA TYR A 132 -13.22 -2.02 7.26
C TYR A 132 -13.48 -2.00 8.78
N GLU A 133 -12.83 -1.11 9.52
CA GLU A 133 -13.06 -0.92 10.96
C GLU A 133 -14.53 -0.59 11.25
N LYS A 134 -15.13 0.30 10.46
CA LYS A 134 -16.50 0.79 10.66
C LYS A 134 -17.58 -0.20 10.21
N TYR A 135 -17.38 -0.87 9.08
CA TYR A 135 -18.43 -1.66 8.41
C TYR A 135 -18.16 -3.17 8.42
N ASP A 136 -17.01 -3.61 8.94
CA ASP A 136 -16.57 -5.03 8.93
C ASP A 136 -16.58 -5.64 7.52
N LYS A 137 -16.34 -4.80 6.52
CA LYS A 137 -16.40 -5.15 5.09
C LYS A 137 -15.34 -4.35 4.34
N GLU A 138 -14.70 -4.98 3.37
CA GLU A 138 -13.79 -4.29 2.46
C GLU A 138 -14.58 -3.37 1.51
N PRO A 139 -14.21 -2.08 1.35
CA PRO A 139 -14.88 -1.21 0.40
C PRO A 139 -14.63 -1.63 -1.07
N TRP A 140 -13.47 -2.24 -1.32
CA TRP A 140 -13.13 -2.96 -2.54
C TRP A 140 -12.13 -4.06 -2.21
N LYS A 141 -12.02 -5.05 -3.09
CA LYS A 141 -11.12 -6.19 -2.88
C LYS A 141 -9.65 -5.76 -2.90
N ALA A 142 -8.91 -6.03 -1.83
CA ALA A 142 -7.47 -5.86 -1.78
C ALA A 142 -6.72 -7.07 -2.39
N TYR A 143 -5.47 -6.88 -2.82
CA TYR A 143 -4.61 -8.00 -3.22
C TYR A 143 -4.20 -8.80 -1.99
N GLY A 144 -4.23 -10.13 -2.09
CA GLY A 144 -3.65 -11.00 -1.08
C GLY A 144 -2.13 -10.84 -0.96
N HIS A 145 -1.58 -11.36 0.14
CA HIS A 145 -0.13 -11.32 0.38
C HIS A 145 0.63 -12.40 -0.38
N GLY A 146 1.91 -12.13 -0.63
CA GLY A 146 2.84 -13.07 -1.24
C GLY A 146 2.28 -13.72 -2.50
N ASP A 147 2.41 -15.04 -2.61
CA ASP A 147 1.98 -15.80 -3.79
C ASP A 147 0.51 -15.56 -4.17
N LYS A 148 -0.38 -15.34 -3.18
CA LYS A 148 -1.81 -15.07 -3.46
C LYS A 148 -1.98 -13.79 -4.28
N GLY A 149 -1.28 -12.72 -3.91
CA GLY A 149 -1.33 -11.44 -4.64
C GLY A 149 -0.82 -11.58 -6.08
N TYR A 150 0.28 -12.32 -6.29
CA TYR A 150 0.81 -12.57 -7.64
C TYR A 150 -0.14 -13.42 -8.51
N ILE A 151 -0.87 -14.36 -7.92
CA ILE A 151 -1.91 -15.12 -8.63
C ILE A 151 -3.08 -14.22 -8.99
N GLU A 152 -3.58 -13.41 -8.05
CA GLU A 152 -4.69 -12.49 -8.29
C GLU A 152 -4.34 -11.47 -9.38
N LEU A 153 -3.14 -10.91 -9.33
CA LEU A 153 -2.60 -10.04 -10.37
C LEU A 153 -2.56 -10.73 -11.74
N TYR A 154 -2.05 -11.96 -11.81
CA TYR A 154 -2.05 -12.71 -13.07
C TYR A 154 -3.45 -13.02 -13.60
N LEU A 155 -4.42 -13.28 -12.71
CA LEU A 155 -5.79 -13.57 -13.12
C LEU A 155 -6.57 -12.33 -13.59
N GLU A 156 -6.20 -11.14 -13.11
CA GLU A 156 -6.73 -9.86 -13.57
C GLU A 156 -6.39 -9.60 -15.04
N ASP A 157 -5.12 -9.76 -15.41
CA ASP A 157 -4.67 -9.64 -16.80
C ASP A 157 -3.53 -10.64 -17.10
N LYS A 158 -3.91 -11.77 -17.69
CA LYS A 158 -3.00 -12.88 -17.97
C LYS A 158 -1.96 -12.55 -19.02
N GLU A 159 -2.25 -11.62 -19.91
CA GLU A 159 -1.33 -11.24 -20.98
C GLU A 159 -0.28 -10.28 -20.42
N LYS A 160 -0.73 -9.21 -19.75
CA LYS A 160 0.13 -8.19 -19.17
C LYS A 160 1.06 -8.75 -18.08
N TYR A 161 0.56 -9.60 -17.18
CA TYR A 161 1.32 -10.08 -16.02
C TYR A 161 1.91 -11.49 -16.19
N SER A 162 1.91 -12.03 -17.42
CA SER A 162 2.45 -13.36 -17.72
C SER A 162 3.89 -13.54 -17.27
N ASP A 163 4.76 -12.58 -17.62
CA ASP A 163 6.19 -12.69 -17.33
C ASP A 163 6.51 -12.40 -15.86
N VAL A 164 5.77 -11.48 -15.24
CA VAL A 164 5.82 -11.25 -13.78
C VAL A 164 5.52 -12.55 -13.03
N PHE A 165 4.44 -13.24 -13.41
CA PHE A 165 4.06 -14.51 -12.80
C PHE A 165 5.13 -15.59 -13.02
N LYS A 166 5.61 -15.75 -14.25
CA LYS A 166 6.66 -16.73 -14.58
C LYS A 166 7.94 -16.49 -13.78
N ASN A 167 8.37 -15.24 -13.68
CA ASN A 167 9.59 -14.86 -12.96
C ASN A 167 9.45 -15.12 -11.46
N HIS A 168 8.32 -14.73 -10.85
CA HIS A 168 8.04 -14.96 -9.43
C HIS A 168 8.02 -16.45 -9.07
N PHE A 169 7.31 -17.26 -9.86
CA PHE A 169 7.14 -18.69 -9.60
C PHE A 169 8.20 -19.58 -10.27
N LYS A 170 9.20 -18.99 -10.94
CA LYS A 170 10.27 -19.69 -11.67
C LYS A 170 9.73 -20.74 -12.65
N CYS A 171 8.73 -20.36 -13.45
CA CYS A 171 8.10 -21.22 -14.46
C CYS A 171 8.48 -20.73 -15.85
N ASN A 172 9.16 -21.54 -16.66
CA ASN A 172 9.73 -21.10 -17.94
C ASN A 172 8.87 -21.51 -19.15
N SER A 173 7.87 -22.37 -18.94
CA SER A 173 7.00 -22.86 -20.01
C SER A 173 5.51 -22.74 -19.70
N ARG A 174 4.68 -22.70 -20.74
CA ARG A 174 3.21 -22.70 -20.63
C ARG A 174 2.67 -23.91 -19.84
N PRO A 175 3.16 -25.15 -20.06
CA PRO A 175 2.74 -26.31 -19.27
C PRO A 175 3.08 -26.18 -17.77
N GLU A 176 4.27 -25.71 -17.43
CA GLU A 176 4.67 -25.49 -16.02
C GLU A 176 3.79 -24.46 -15.34
N LEU A 177 3.52 -23.33 -16.01
CA LEU A 177 2.64 -22.29 -15.52
C LEU A 177 1.23 -22.83 -15.24
N ARG A 178 0.66 -23.62 -16.17
CA ARG A 178 -0.66 -24.25 -15.98
C ARG A 178 -0.68 -25.20 -14.80
N ARG A 179 0.35 -26.03 -14.64
CA ARG A 179 0.48 -26.94 -13.49
C ARG A 179 0.57 -26.16 -12.19
N LYS A 180 1.43 -25.15 -12.13
CA LYS A 180 1.64 -24.30 -10.95
C LYS A 180 0.36 -23.57 -10.54
N LEU A 181 -0.36 -22.98 -11.49
CA LEU A 181 -1.67 -22.37 -11.22
C LEU A 181 -2.68 -23.38 -10.66
N LYS A 182 -2.73 -24.59 -11.19
CA LYS A 182 -3.62 -25.65 -10.68
C LYS A 182 -3.24 -26.08 -9.26
N GLU A 183 -1.95 -26.16 -8.95
CA GLU A 183 -1.46 -26.45 -7.59
C GLU A 183 -1.80 -25.33 -6.61
N LEU A 184 -1.58 -24.07 -7.01
CA LEU A 184 -1.83 -22.90 -6.16
C LEU A 184 -3.32 -22.70 -5.90
N LYS A 185 -4.18 -22.89 -6.90
CA LYS A 185 -5.65 -22.84 -6.75
C LYS A 185 -6.23 -23.86 -5.78
N LYS A 186 -5.50 -24.95 -5.48
CA LYS A 186 -5.94 -25.94 -4.47
C LYS A 186 -5.59 -25.53 -3.04
N ARG A 187 -4.76 -24.50 -2.88
CA ARG A 187 -4.24 -24.03 -1.58
C ARG A 187 -4.91 -22.73 -1.11
N ILE A 188 -5.76 -22.15 -1.95
CA ILE A 188 -6.56 -20.94 -1.69
C ILE A 188 -8.01 -21.38 -1.61
#